data_AF-A0A954YP07-F1
#
_entry.id   AF-A0A954YP07-F1
#
_cell.length_a   1.000
_cell.length_b   1.000
_cell.length_c   1.000
_cell.angle_alpha   90.00
_cell.angle_beta   90.00
_cell.angle_gamma   90.00
#
_symmetry.space_group_name_H-M   'P 1'
#
loop_
_entity.id
_entity.type
_entity.pdbx_description
1 polymer ?
#
loop_
_entity_poly.entity_id
_entity_poly.type
_entity_poly.pdbx_seq_one_letter_code
_entity_poly.pdbx_strand_id
1 'polypeptide(L)'
;MESSENPYAAPQVEVAASGEWLRSNAEGLSKTAIGLSLMYYGIILLLLWTILTIPMMFLGAAIRFPLGAGMIIASIMMFVGPVLCLSVPPETGAKGLAALSVVFQLIRVIVEFLPFVGIAPNIVPGLAQAAGILSSVLFVVFLRKLAQFIHRDDLTKRANNVLMMAVIAIALALGSVVGIGPLPGLILIGVGILALVLFVMYANLINALRKAIKTE
;
A
#
# COMPACT_ATOMS: atom_id res chain seq x y z
N MET A 1 42.58 -7.26 49.82
CA MET A 1 42.75 -6.97 48.39
C MET A 1 41.61 -6.06 48.00
N GLU A 2 41.82 -4.76 48.17
CA GLU A 2 40.85 -3.72 47.84
C GLU A 2 40.81 -3.54 46.32
N SER A 3 39.61 -3.70 45.75
CA SER A 3 39.34 -3.37 44.36
C SER A 3 39.48 -1.85 44.21
N SER A 4 40.51 -1.41 43.50
CA SER A 4 40.68 -0.02 43.06
C SER A 4 39.57 0.32 42.06
N GLU A 5 38.40 0.74 42.56
CA GLU A 5 37.36 1.38 41.75
C GLU A 5 37.90 2.70 41.20
N ASN A 6 38.28 2.68 39.92
CA ASN A 6 38.73 3.86 39.22
C ASN A 6 37.54 4.84 39.03
N PRO A 7 37.52 6.00 39.70
CA PRO A 7 36.42 6.95 39.61
C PRO A 7 36.33 7.66 38.25
N TYR A 8 37.33 7.46 37.37
CA TYR A 8 37.35 7.95 36.00
C TYR A 8 37.11 6.84 34.96
N ALA A 9 36.72 5.64 35.37
CA ALA A 9 36.26 4.64 34.42
C ALA A 9 35.05 5.20 33.67
N ALA A 10 35.19 5.37 32.35
CA ALA A 10 34.06 5.77 31.52
C ALA A 10 32.89 4.82 31.82
N PRO A 11 31.68 5.33 32.07
CA PRO A 11 30.53 4.47 32.29
C PRO A 11 30.49 3.49 31.13
N GLN A 12 30.53 2.19 31.44
CA GLN A 12 30.40 1.16 30.42
C GLN A 12 28.97 1.23 29.92
N VAL A 13 28.75 2.11 28.94
CA VAL A 13 27.49 2.24 28.24
C VAL A 13 27.19 0.84 27.71
N GLU A 14 26.09 0.23 28.18
CA GLU A 14 25.66 -1.12 27.81
C GLU A 14 25.60 -1.27 26.29
N VAL A 15 26.70 -1.75 25.69
CA VAL A 15 26.79 -2.08 24.27
C VAL A 15 25.81 -3.21 23.90
N ALA A 16 25.31 -3.96 24.89
CA ALA A 16 24.30 -4.99 24.71
C ALA A 16 22.94 -4.42 24.27
N ALA A 17 22.50 -3.27 24.83
CA ALA A 17 21.19 -2.69 24.54
C ALA A 17 21.09 -2.14 23.11
N SER A 18 22.19 -1.59 22.56
CA SER A 18 22.22 -1.08 21.19
C SER A 18 22.26 -2.21 20.15
N GLY A 19 22.92 -3.33 20.45
CA GLY A 19 22.97 -4.50 19.56
C GLY A 19 21.62 -5.22 19.44
N GLU A 20 20.89 -5.34 20.54
CA GLU A 20 19.56 -5.96 20.54
C GLU A 20 18.52 -5.09 19.83
N TRP A 21 18.57 -3.76 20.05
CA TRP A 21 17.73 -2.78 19.36
C TRP A 21 17.93 -2.78 17.83
N LEU A 22 19.20 -2.80 17.38
CA LEU A 22 19.52 -2.89 15.94
C LEU A 22 19.00 -4.19 15.33
N ARG A 23 19.14 -5.32 16.04
CA ARG A 23 18.64 -6.63 15.58
C ARG A 23 17.12 -6.67 15.50
N SER A 24 16.41 -6.18 16.52
CA SER A 24 14.94 -6.16 16.50
C SER A 24 14.37 -5.30 15.37
N ASN A 25 15.02 -4.17 15.09
CA ASN A 25 14.62 -3.29 13.99
C ASN A 25 14.92 -3.91 12.61
N ALA A 26 16.08 -4.55 12.45
CA ALA A 26 16.43 -5.26 11.22
C ALA A 26 15.43 -6.38 10.90
N GLU A 27 15.00 -7.14 11.91
CA GLU A 27 14.01 -8.21 11.70
C GLU A 27 12.65 -7.65 11.26
N GLY A 28 12.15 -6.61 11.91
CA GLY A 28 10.89 -5.95 11.55
C GLY A 28 10.92 -5.32 10.16
N LEU A 29 12.04 -4.69 9.79
CA LEU A 29 12.26 -4.12 8.46
C LEU A 29 12.33 -5.21 7.38
N SER A 30 12.98 -6.34 7.65
CA SER A 30 13.05 -7.46 6.71
C SER A 30 11.66 -8.04 6.37
N LYS A 31 10.81 -8.22 7.39
CA LYS A 31 9.40 -8.65 7.22
C LYS A 31 8.60 -7.63 6.42
N THR A 32 8.81 -6.34 6.69
CA THR A 32 8.18 -5.25 5.95
C THR A 32 8.63 -5.23 4.47
N ALA A 33 9.91 -5.47 4.19
CA ALA A 33 10.43 -5.57 2.82
C ALA A 33 9.83 -6.75 2.04
N ILE A 34 9.56 -7.88 2.73
CA ILE A 34 8.84 -9.01 2.16
C ILE A 34 7.39 -8.58 1.83
N GLY A 35 6.69 -7.94 2.78
CA GLY A 35 5.33 -7.41 2.56
C GLY A 35 5.25 -6.45 1.37
N LEU A 36 6.16 -5.49 1.29
CA LEU A 36 6.29 -4.55 0.16
C LEU A 36 6.56 -5.28 -1.15
N SER A 37 7.39 -6.33 -1.14
CA SER A 37 7.65 -7.12 -2.34
C SER A 37 6.41 -7.87 -2.81
N LEU A 38 5.62 -8.43 -1.88
CA LEU A 38 4.39 -9.12 -2.19
C LEU A 38 3.35 -8.17 -2.80
N MET A 39 3.25 -6.96 -2.27
CA MET A 39 2.42 -5.91 -2.87
C MET A 39 2.88 -5.55 -4.27
N TYR A 40 4.19 -5.35 -4.48
CA TYR A 40 4.73 -5.03 -5.80
C TYR A 40 4.40 -6.11 -6.83
N TYR A 41 4.54 -7.39 -6.48
CA TYR A 41 4.14 -8.48 -7.37
C TYR A 41 2.63 -8.52 -7.58
N GLY A 42 1.83 -8.29 -6.54
CA GLY A 42 0.37 -8.17 -6.65
C GLY A 42 -0.08 -7.06 -7.60
N ILE A 43 0.57 -5.89 -7.53
CA ILE A 43 0.38 -4.74 -8.42
C ILE A 43 0.70 -5.13 -9.87
N ILE A 44 1.87 -5.75 -10.12
CA ILE A 44 2.23 -6.21 -11.48
C ILE A 44 1.22 -7.22 -12.00
N LEU A 45 0.82 -8.18 -11.17
CA LEU A 45 -0.13 -9.22 -11.55
C LEU A 45 -1.49 -8.59 -11.90
N LEU A 46 -1.97 -7.64 -11.08
CA LEU A 46 -3.20 -6.90 -11.33
C LEU A 46 -3.13 -6.09 -12.63
N LEU A 47 -2.01 -5.43 -12.90
CA LEU A 47 -1.81 -4.67 -14.14
C LEU A 47 -1.77 -5.58 -15.36
N LEU A 48 -1.05 -6.71 -15.27
CA LEU A 48 -1.02 -7.73 -16.31
C LEU A 48 -2.45 -8.21 -16.60
N TRP A 49 -3.22 -8.55 -15.56
CA TRP A 49 -4.62 -8.94 -15.71
C TRP A 49 -5.47 -7.87 -16.38
N THR A 50 -5.33 -6.62 -15.95
CA THR A 50 -6.09 -5.48 -16.51
C THR A 50 -5.76 -5.25 -17.98
N ILE A 51 -4.52 -5.50 -18.41
CA ILE A 51 -4.13 -5.41 -19.82
C ILE A 51 -4.73 -6.60 -20.60
N LEU A 52 -4.71 -7.81 -20.04
CA LEU A 52 -5.27 -9.00 -20.68
C LEU A 52 -6.79 -8.94 -20.86
N THR A 53 -7.54 -8.22 -20.01
CA THR A 53 -9.01 -8.14 -20.15
C THR A 53 -9.45 -7.41 -21.41
N ILE A 54 -8.67 -6.44 -21.91
CA ILE A 54 -9.00 -5.62 -23.10
C ILE A 54 -9.13 -6.48 -24.38
N PRO A 55 -8.10 -7.24 -24.82
CA PRO A 55 -8.23 -8.10 -25.99
C PRO A 55 -9.22 -9.25 -25.78
N MET A 56 -9.38 -9.72 -24.54
CA MET A 56 -10.31 -10.78 -24.18
C MET A 56 -11.78 -10.39 -24.31
N MET A 57 -12.10 -9.09 -24.34
CA MET A 57 -13.44 -8.60 -24.67
C MET A 57 -13.88 -9.05 -26.08
N PHE A 58 -12.92 -9.29 -26.97
CA PHE A 58 -13.13 -9.72 -28.35
C PHE A 58 -13.02 -11.25 -28.54
N LEU A 59 -12.66 -12.01 -27.48
CA LEU A 59 -12.50 -13.46 -27.50
C LEU A 59 -13.72 -14.17 -26.86
N GLY A 60 -14.00 -15.40 -27.32
CA GLY A 60 -15.15 -16.20 -26.88
C GLY A 60 -15.14 -16.58 -25.39
N ALA A 61 -16.33 -16.87 -24.84
CA ALA A 61 -16.56 -17.05 -23.40
C ALA A 61 -15.72 -18.16 -22.72
N ALA A 62 -15.24 -19.15 -23.47
CA ALA A 62 -14.48 -20.29 -22.94
C ALA A 62 -13.15 -19.92 -22.26
N ILE A 63 -12.56 -18.77 -22.61
CA ILE A 63 -11.27 -18.33 -22.06
C ILE A 63 -11.44 -17.54 -20.74
N ARG A 64 -12.67 -17.19 -20.35
CA ARG A 64 -12.95 -16.29 -19.19
C ARG A 64 -12.85 -16.96 -17.81
N PHE A 65 -12.87 -18.29 -17.73
CA PHE A 65 -12.80 -19.02 -16.45
C PHE A 65 -11.43 -18.96 -15.73
N PRO A 66 -10.28 -19.22 -16.39
CA PRO A 66 -8.97 -19.12 -15.73
C PRO A 66 -8.60 -17.69 -15.31
N LEU A 67 -9.30 -16.67 -15.85
CA LEU A 67 -9.10 -15.25 -15.53
C LEU A 67 -9.49 -14.88 -14.10
N GLY A 68 -10.56 -15.48 -13.56
CA GLY A 68 -11.02 -15.18 -12.20
C GLY A 68 -9.99 -15.57 -11.13
N ALA A 69 -9.29 -16.69 -11.34
CA ALA A 69 -8.32 -17.22 -10.40
C ALA A 69 -7.14 -16.25 -10.15
N GLY A 70 -6.62 -15.61 -11.19
CA GLY A 70 -5.49 -14.71 -11.00
C GLY A 70 -5.86 -13.35 -10.44
N MET A 71 -7.09 -12.86 -10.66
CA MET A 71 -7.60 -11.69 -9.92
C MET A 71 -7.69 -11.98 -8.42
N ILE A 72 -8.13 -13.18 -8.04
CA ILE A 72 -8.17 -13.62 -6.64
C ILE A 72 -6.76 -13.65 -6.07
N ILE A 73 -5.80 -14.25 -6.78
CA ILE A 73 -4.39 -14.30 -6.34
C ILE A 73 -3.82 -12.89 -6.16
N ALA A 74 -4.03 -11.98 -7.13
CA ALA A 74 -3.58 -10.59 -7.01
C ALA A 74 -4.18 -9.90 -5.78
N SER A 75 -5.48 -10.10 -5.54
CA SER A 75 -6.19 -9.53 -4.40
C SER A 75 -5.65 -10.05 -3.07
N ILE A 76 -5.37 -11.35 -2.98
CA ILE A 76 -4.74 -11.96 -1.80
C ILE A 76 -3.35 -11.36 -1.57
N MET A 77 -2.52 -11.24 -2.61
CA MET A 77 -1.18 -10.64 -2.48
C MET A 77 -1.24 -9.18 -2.04
N MET A 78 -2.20 -8.40 -2.58
CA MET A 78 -2.44 -7.02 -2.18
C MET A 78 -2.99 -6.88 -0.77
N PHE A 79 -3.60 -7.93 -0.21
CA PHE A 79 -4.11 -7.93 1.16
C PHE A 79 -3.05 -8.42 2.18
N VAL A 80 -2.34 -9.50 1.86
CA VAL A 80 -1.29 -10.07 2.71
C VAL A 80 -0.12 -9.09 2.83
N GLY A 81 0.17 -8.31 1.79
CA GLY A 81 1.23 -7.31 1.80
C GLY A 81 1.14 -6.30 2.96
N PRO A 82 0.03 -5.52 3.07
CA PRO A 82 -0.22 -4.62 4.20
C PRO A 82 -0.23 -5.31 5.56
N VAL A 83 -0.75 -6.55 5.65
CA VAL A 83 -0.73 -7.34 6.89
C VAL A 83 0.71 -7.64 7.33
N LEU A 84 1.59 -8.04 6.41
CA LEU A 84 3.01 -8.25 6.72
C LEU A 84 3.72 -6.93 7.10
N CYS A 85 3.29 -5.81 6.53
CA CYS A 85 3.79 -4.47 6.87
C CYS A 85 3.41 -4.02 8.30
N LEU A 86 2.52 -4.72 9.02
CA LEU A 86 2.27 -4.47 10.45
C LEU A 86 3.46 -4.83 11.34
N SER A 87 4.45 -5.55 10.81
CA SER A 87 5.71 -5.87 11.48
C SER A 87 6.69 -4.69 11.56
N VAL A 88 6.30 -3.52 11.05
CA VAL A 88 7.11 -2.31 11.14
C VAL A 88 7.39 -1.94 12.60
N PRO A 89 8.63 -1.53 12.94
CA PRO A 89 8.98 -1.09 14.28
C PRO A 89 8.06 0.02 14.80
N PRO A 90 7.69 -0.01 16.11
CA PRO A 90 6.78 0.98 16.70
C PRO A 90 7.34 2.41 16.64
N GLU A 91 8.67 2.56 16.60
CA GLU A 91 9.35 3.86 16.54
C GLU A 91 9.05 4.67 15.28
N THR A 92 8.62 4.01 14.20
CA THR A 92 8.17 4.71 12.98
C THR A 92 6.92 5.56 13.20
N GLY A 93 6.15 5.30 14.26
CA GLY A 93 4.82 5.88 14.49
C GLY A 93 3.79 5.51 13.40
N ALA A 94 4.14 4.60 12.48
CA ALA A 94 3.36 4.31 11.28
C ALA A 94 2.47 3.06 11.42
N LYS A 95 2.68 2.25 12.46
CA LYS A 95 1.96 0.98 12.68
C LYS A 95 0.44 1.17 12.76
N GLY A 96 -0.03 2.24 13.40
CA GLY A 96 -1.46 2.57 13.46
C GLY A 96 -2.07 2.87 12.09
N LEU A 97 -1.32 3.52 11.20
CA LEU A 97 -1.78 3.82 9.84
C LEU A 97 -1.88 2.56 8.99
N ALA A 98 -0.91 1.65 9.09
CA ALA A 98 -0.97 0.35 8.43
C ALA A 98 -2.16 -0.48 8.95
N ALA A 99 -2.39 -0.50 10.26
CA ALA A 99 -3.52 -1.20 10.86
C ALA A 99 -4.87 -0.65 10.37
N LEU A 100 -5.04 0.67 10.36
CA LEU A 100 -6.25 1.30 9.82
C LEU A 100 -6.44 0.98 8.34
N SER A 101 -5.38 1.02 7.54
CA SER A 101 -5.43 0.67 6.12
C SER A 101 -5.93 -0.78 5.91
N VAL A 102 -5.41 -1.74 6.69
CA VAL A 102 -5.85 -3.15 6.65
C VAL A 102 -7.32 -3.27 7.06
N VAL A 103 -7.76 -2.58 8.12
CA VAL A 103 -9.15 -2.60 8.58
C VAL A 103 -10.09 -2.08 7.49
N PHE A 104 -9.77 -0.94 6.86
CA PHE A 104 -10.59 -0.42 5.76
C PHE A 104 -10.60 -1.35 4.55
N GLN A 105 -9.49 -2.04 4.27
CA GLN A 105 -9.43 -3.01 3.20
C GLN A 105 -10.28 -4.25 3.50
N LEU A 106 -10.29 -4.73 4.76
CA LEU A 106 -11.19 -5.79 5.21
C LEU A 106 -12.66 -5.38 5.09
N ILE A 107 -13.01 -4.17 5.53
CA ILE A 107 -14.36 -3.63 5.39
C ILE A 107 -14.76 -3.65 3.91
N ARG A 108 -13.90 -3.16 3.02
CA ARG A 108 -14.16 -3.19 1.57
C ARG A 108 -14.42 -4.60 1.07
N VAL A 109 -13.58 -5.57 1.42
CA VAL A 109 -13.75 -6.97 0.99
C VAL A 109 -15.06 -7.55 1.50
N ILE A 110 -15.39 -7.37 2.77
CA ILE A 110 -16.67 -7.84 3.35
C ILE A 110 -17.86 -7.23 2.59
N VAL A 111 -17.78 -5.93 2.31
CA VAL A 111 -18.82 -5.19 1.60
C VAL A 111 -18.96 -5.66 0.16
N GLU A 112 -17.86 -5.99 -0.54
CA GLU A 112 -17.87 -6.59 -1.88
C GLU A 112 -18.39 -8.04 -1.88
N PHE A 113 -18.29 -8.77 -0.77
CA PHE A 113 -18.78 -10.15 -0.63
C PHE A 113 -20.27 -10.27 -0.24
N LEU A 114 -20.85 -9.26 0.42
CA LEU A 114 -22.26 -9.25 0.85
C LEU A 114 -23.28 -9.61 -0.25
N PRO A 115 -23.15 -9.12 -1.50
CA PRO A 115 -24.07 -9.47 -2.59
C PRO A 115 -24.11 -10.97 -2.91
N PHE A 116 -23.00 -11.69 -2.72
CA PHE A 116 -22.94 -13.14 -2.96
C PHE A 116 -23.74 -13.95 -1.94
N VAL A 117 -23.99 -13.36 -0.77
CA VAL A 117 -24.79 -13.97 0.32
C VAL A 117 -26.26 -13.52 0.25
N GLY A 118 -26.64 -12.77 -0.79
CA GLY A 118 -28.02 -12.27 -0.98
C GLY A 118 -28.34 -11.00 -0.17
N ILE A 119 -27.34 -10.38 0.47
CA ILE A 119 -27.50 -9.13 1.22
C ILE A 119 -27.04 -7.99 0.30
N ALA A 120 -27.98 -7.34 -0.38
CA ALA A 120 -27.69 -6.24 -1.31
C ALA A 120 -28.26 -4.88 -0.85
N PRO A 121 -27.69 -4.24 0.20
CA PRO A 121 -28.03 -2.86 0.50
C PRO A 121 -27.51 -1.94 -0.61
N ASN A 122 -28.38 -1.11 -1.19
CA ASN A 122 -28.02 -0.15 -2.25
C ASN A 122 -26.94 0.87 -1.85
N ILE A 123 -26.59 0.96 -0.56
CA ILE A 123 -25.57 1.87 0.01
C ILE A 123 -24.15 1.24 -0.04
N VAL A 124 -24.06 -0.08 -0.21
CA VAL A 124 -22.83 -0.89 -0.20
C VAL A 124 -21.74 -0.43 -1.19
N PRO A 125 -22.04 -0.13 -2.47
CA PRO A 125 -20.98 0.14 -3.44
C PRO A 125 -20.23 1.45 -3.16
N GLY A 126 -20.93 2.50 -2.72
CA GLY A 126 -20.29 3.78 -2.38
C GLY A 126 -19.37 3.67 -1.16
N LEU A 127 -19.82 2.93 -0.14
CA LEU A 127 -19.02 2.69 1.06
C LEU A 127 -17.77 1.85 0.78
N ALA A 128 -17.89 0.79 -0.04
CA ALA A 128 -16.76 -0.04 -0.45
C ALA A 128 -15.68 0.79 -1.16
N GLN A 129 -16.09 1.66 -2.08
CA GLN A 129 -15.18 2.53 -2.80
C GLN A 129 -14.51 3.55 -1.88
N ALA A 130 -15.27 4.23 -1.02
CA ALA A 130 -14.73 5.18 -0.06
C ALA A 130 -13.72 4.51 0.88
N ALA A 131 -14.04 3.32 1.41
CA ALA A 131 -13.13 2.53 2.23
C ALA A 131 -11.85 2.13 1.46
N GLY A 132 -11.97 1.73 0.19
CA GLY A 132 -10.83 1.41 -0.67
C GLY A 132 -9.91 2.60 -0.94
N ILE A 133 -10.49 3.76 -1.24
CA ILE A 133 -9.74 5.01 -1.45
C ILE A 133 -9.03 5.40 -0.15
N LEU A 134 -9.75 5.41 0.97
CA LEU A 134 -9.19 5.79 2.26
C LEU A 134 -8.07 4.83 2.69
N SER A 135 -8.27 3.52 2.51
CA SER A 135 -7.26 2.49 2.76
C SER A 135 -5.99 2.72 1.94
N SER A 136 -6.13 3.05 0.64
CA SER A 136 -4.98 3.29 -0.23
C SER A 136 -4.24 4.58 0.15
N VAL A 137 -4.95 5.66 0.47
CA VAL A 137 -4.35 6.92 0.96
C VAL A 137 -3.60 6.68 2.27
N LEU A 138 -4.23 6.02 3.25
CA LEU A 138 -3.59 5.64 4.52
C LEU A 138 -2.32 4.83 4.31
N PHE A 139 -2.35 3.89 3.35
CA PHE A 139 -1.20 3.09 3.01
C PHE A 139 -0.06 3.92 2.40
N VAL A 140 -0.36 4.87 1.52
CA VAL A 140 0.67 5.78 0.98
C VAL A 140 1.26 6.69 2.07
N VAL A 141 0.44 7.16 3.03
CA VAL A 141 0.94 7.90 4.20
C VAL A 141 1.86 7.03 5.04
N PHE A 142 1.52 5.74 5.22
CA PHE A 142 2.40 4.76 5.86
C PHE A 142 3.75 4.63 5.10
N LEU A 143 3.74 4.50 3.77
CA LEU A 143 4.97 4.45 2.96
C LEU A 143 5.81 5.72 3.12
N ARG A 144 5.17 6.90 3.20
CA ARG A 144 5.86 8.17 3.48
C ARG A 144 6.55 8.14 4.84
N LYS A 145 5.85 7.68 5.89
CA LYS A 145 6.42 7.58 7.24
C LYS A 145 7.59 6.60 7.28
N LEU A 146 7.47 5.48 6.58
CA LEU A 146 8.55 4.51 6.43
C LEU A 146 9.76 5.12 5.70
N ALA A 147 9.54 5.91 4.64
CA ALA A 147 10.61 6.63 3.93
C ALA A 147 11.34 7.64 4.83
N GLN A 148 10.60 8.33 5.71
CA GLN A 148 11.15 9.27 6.68
C GLN A 148 12.00 8.56 7.74
N PHE A 149 11.57 7.38 8.18
CA PHE A 149 12.31 6.57 9.15
C PHE A 149 13.66 6.07 8.59
N ILE A 150 13.73 5.74 7.30
CA ILE A 150 14.98 5.34 6.62
C ILE A 150 15.83 6.57 6.23
N HIS A 151 15.47 7.78 6.69
CA HIS A 151 16.16 9.04 6.37
C HIS A 151 16.39 9.28 4.86
N ARG A 152 15.47 8.81 4.00
CA ARG A 152 15.52 8.99 2.54
C ARG A 152 14.56 10.09 2.09
N ASP A 153 15.04 11.33 2.07
CA ASP A 153 14.24 12.51 1.67
C ASP A 153 13.68 12.42 0.25
N ASP A 154 14.42 11.79 -0.67
CA ASP A 154 13.97 11.58 -2.05
C ASP A 154 12.71 10.72 -2.14
N LEU A 155 12.63 9.68 -1.32
CA LEU A 155 11.47 8.78 -1.27
C LEU A 155 10.28 9.48 -0.60
N THR A 156 10.54 10.29 0.41
CA THR A 156 9.52 11.10 1.08
C THR A 156 8.88 12.10 0.11
N LYS A 157 9.69 12.77 -0.72
CA LYS A 157 9.19 13.68 -1.78
C LYS A 157 8.35 12.93 -2.81
N ARG A 158 8.78 11.74 -3.24
CA ARG A 158 8.01 10.90 -4.17
C ARG A 158 6.66 10.47 -3.58
N ALA A 159 6.64 10.07 -2.31
CA ALA A 159 5.40 9.71 -1.61
C ALA A 159 4.44 10.90 -1.51
N ASN A 160 4.95 12.11 -1.24
CA ASN A 160 4.15 13.34 -1.25
C ASN A 160 3.54 13.63 -2.62
N ASN A 161 4.33 13.46 -3.69
CA ASN A 161 3.82 13.65 -5.05
C ASN A 161 2.71 12.65 -5.38
N VAL A 162 2.86 11.38 -4.98
CA VAL A 162 1.80 10.36 -5.14
C VAL A 162 0.54 10.74 -4.35
N LEU A 163 0.67 11.20 -3.10
CA LEU A 163 -0.47 11.66 -2.30
C LEU A 163 -1.17 12.85 -2.94
N MET A 164 -0.42 13.86 -3.39
CA MET A 164 -0.98 15.05 -4.03
C MET A 164 -1.74 14.69 -5.30
N MET A 165 -1.14 13.84 -6.15
CA MET A 165 -1.78 13.34 -7.36
C MET A 165 -3.03 12.50 -7.05
N ALA A 166 -3.02 11.71 -5.97
CA ALA A 166 -4.18 10.93 -5.54
C ALA A 166 -5.34 11.84 -5.11
N VAL A 167 -5.05 12.91 -4.36
CA VAL A 167 -6.05 13.90 -3.97
C VAL A 167 -6.65 14.60 -5.21
N ILE A 168 -5.80 14.99 -6.17
CA ILE A 168 -6.26 15.59 -7.44
C ILE A 168 -7.15 14.61 -8.21
N ALA A 169 -6.76 13.34 -8.28
CA ALA A 169 -7.54 12.31 -8.96
C ALA A 169 -8.90 12.09 -8.29
N ILE A 170 -8.96 12.05 -6.95
CA ILE A 170 -10.21 11.92 -6.20
C ILE A 170 -11.10 13.15 -6.43
N ALA A 171 -10.55 14.37 -6.38
CA ALA A 171 -11.29 15.60 -6.63
C ALA A 171 -11.88 15.64 -8.05
N LEU A 172 -11.11 15.23 -9.06
CA LEU A 172 -11.57 15.12 -10.44
C LEU A 172 -12.64 14.04 -10.60
N ALA A 173 -12.48 12.89 -9.95
CA ALA A 173 -13.45 11.80 -9.98
C ALA A 173 -14.78 12.20 -9.31
N LEU A 174 -14.75 12.93 -8.20
CA LEU A 174 -15.96 13.44 -7.56
C LEU A 174 -16.63 14.53 -8.41
N GLY A 175 -15.85 15.42 -9.02
CA GLY A 175 -16.37 16.45 -9.91
C GLY A 175 -17.06 15.89 -11.15
N SER A 176 -16.62 14.74 -11.66
CA SER A 176 -17.23 14.08 -12.83
C SER A 176 -18.63 13.53 -12.55
N VAL A 177 -18.93 13.16 -11.30
CA VAL A 177 -20.25 12.63 -10.88
C VAL A 177 -21.31 13.74 -10.84
N VAL A 178 -20.90 14.99 -10.59
CA VAL A 178 -21.82 16.14 -10.43
C VAL A 178 -22.08 16.86 -11.77
N GLY A 179 -21.24 16.64 -12.79
CA GLY A 179 -21.34 17.33 -14.07
C GLY A 179 -22.50 16.84 -14.96
N ILE A 180 -23.47 17.72 -15.22
CA ILE A 180 -24.56 17.47 -16.20
C ILE A 180 -24.08 17.92 -17.59
N GLY A 181 -23.85 16.98 -18.52
CA GLY A 181 -23.49 17.29 -19.92
C GLY A 181 -22.73 16.16 -20.65
N PRO A 182 -22.20 16.39 -21.87
CA PRO A 182 -21.39 15.43 -22.63
C PRO A 182 -19.91 15.39 -22.19
N LEU A 183 -19.48 16.30 -21.32
CA LEU A 183 -18.14 16.37 -20.73
C LEU A 183 -17.71 15.15 -19.87
N PRO A 184 -18.58 14.34 -19.23
CA PRO A 184 -18.18 13.22 -18.38
C PRO A 184 -17.31 12.20 -19.10
N GLY A 185 -17.55 11.96 -20.40
CA GLY A 185 -16.77 10.99 -21.18
C GLY A 185 -15.29 11.37 -21.28
N LEU A 186 -14.99 12.64 -21.59
CA LEU A 186 -13.61 13.13 -21.66
C LEU A 186 -12.94 13.16 -20.28
N ILE A 187 -13.70 13.53 -19.24
CA ILE A 187 -13.20 13.55 -17.86
C ILE A 187 -12.85 12.12 -17.42
N LEU A 188 -13.67 11.12 -17.74
CA LEU A 188 -13.41 9.72 -17.41
C LEU A 188 -12.13 9.18 -18.07
N ILE A 189 -11.88 9.53 -19.34
CA ILE A 189 -10.62 9.17 -20.01
C ILE A 189 -9.43 9.81 -19.30
N GLY A 190 -9.53 11.10 -18.96
CA GLY A 190 -8.50 11.81 -18.20
C GLY A 190 -8.23 11.18 -16.83
N VAL A 191 -9.28 10.83 -16.08
CA VAL A 191 -9.19 10.14 -14.79
C VAL A 191 -8.55 8.76 -14.96
N GLY A 192 -8.88 8.03 -16.03
CA GLY A 192 -8.27 6.73 -16.34
C GLY A 192 -6.76 6.82 -16.59
N ILE A 193 -6.33 7.79 -17.40
CA ILE A 193 -4.90 8.05 -17.66
C ILE A 193 -4.20 8.44 -16.35
N LEU A 194 -4.79 9.36 -15.58
CA LEU A 194 -4.26 9.80 -14.30
C LEU A 194 -4.14 8.66 -13.29
N ALA A 195 -5.13 7.77 -13.23
CA ALA A 195 -5.11 6.58 -12.39
C ALA A 195 -3.98 5.62 -12.79
N LEU A 196 -3.73 5.44 -14.09
CA LEU A 196 -2.62 4.63 -14.59
C LEU A 196 -1.26 5.24 -14.23
N VAL A 197 -1.10 6.55 -14.40
CA VAL A 197 0.12 7.26 -13.98
C VAL A 197 0.35 7.11 -12.47
N LEU A 198 -0.69 7.34 -11.66
CA LEU A 198 -0.66 7.14 -10.21
C LEU A 198 -0.26 5.72 -9.84
N PHE A 199 -0.80 4.73 -10.54
CA PHE A 199 -0.51 3.33 -10.32
C PHE A 199 0.97 3.01 -10.57
N VAL A 200 1.54 3.49 -11.69
CA VAL A 200 2.97 3.32 -12.00
C VAL A 200 3.86 4.05 -10.99
N MET A 201 3.50 5.28 -10.61
CA MET A 201 4.25 6.05 -9.60
C MET A 201 4.24 5.33 -8.24
N TYR A 202 3.10 4.79 -7.83
CA TYR A 202 2.95 4.02 -6.60
C TYR A 202 3.77 2.72 -6.63
N ALA A 203 3.73 1.97 -7.74
CA ALA A 203 4.55 0.77 -7.92
C ALA A 203 6.05 1.08 -7.81
N ASN A 204 6.48 2.19 -8.43
CA ASN A 204 7.87 2.66 -8.37
C ASN A 204 8.28 3.07 -6.95
N LEU A 205 7.39 3.71 -6.19
CA LEU A 205 7.63 4.07 -4.79
C LEU A 205 7.84 2.83 -3.93
N ILE A 206 6.98 1.81 -4.06
CA ILE A 206 7.12 0.53 -3.34
C ILE A 206 8.43 -0.16 -3.70
N ASN A 207 8.76 -0.24 -4.99
CA ASN A 207 9.99 -0.87 -5.45
C ASN A 207 11.24 -0.14 -4.92
N ALA A 208 11.22 1.19 -4.91
CA ALA A 208 12.31 2.00 -4.40
C ALA A 208 12.49 1.84 -2.88
N LEU A 209 11.39 1.83 -2.11
CA LEU A 209 11.42 1.55 -0.67
C LEU A 209 11.93 0.14 -0.37
N ARG A 210 11.43 -0.88 -1.09
CA ARG A 210 11.89 -2.26 -0.97
C ARG A 210 13.41 -2.36 -1.20
N LYS A 211 13.93 -1.67 -2.22
CA LYS A 211 15.38 -1.67 -2.50
C LYS A 211 16.15 -0.99 -1.39
N ALA A 212 15.69 0.16 -0.90
CA ALA A 212 16.33 0.90 0.18
C ALA A 212 16.46 0.05 1.46
N ILE A 213 15.41 -0.69 1.82
CA ILE A 213 15.42 -1.55 3.02
C ILE A 213 16.36 -2.76 2.89
N LYS A 214 16.60 -3.25 1.67
CA LYS A 214 17.49 -4.41 1.44
C LYS A 214 18.97 -4.07 1.38
N THR A 215 19.29 -2.79 1.18
CA THR A 215 20.67 -2.31 1.05
C THR A 215 21.29 -1.85 2.37
N GLU A 216 20.49 -1.81 3.44
CA GLU A 216 20.94 -1.60 4.82
C GLU A 216 21.03 -2.95 5.55
#